data_AF-A0A0Q1CHC1-F1
#
_entry.id   AF-A0A0Q1CHC1-F1
#
_cell.length_a   1.000
_cell.length_b   1.000
_cell.length_c   1.000
_cell.angle_alpha   90.00
_cell.angle_beta   90.00
_cell.angle_gamma   90.00
#
_symmetry.space_group_name_H-M   'P 1'
#
loop_
_entity.id
_entity.type
_entity.pdbx_description
1 polymer ?
#
loop_
_entity_poly.entity_id
_entity_poly.type
_entity_poly.pdbx_seq_one_letter_code
_entity_poly.pdbx_strand_id
1 'polypeptide(L)'
;MYYWVLMMSEKKKAPKKKAKTWALTGFFVMIAAIIGAYKFVYGYLIQMTWNEDGTGKGTSKPPDELDVIMFLGIVALGLAGFTILLFNIVRLLKK
;
A
#
# COMPACT_ATOMS: atom_id res chain seq x y z
N MET A 1 -3.56 -44.52 -13.07
CA MET A 1 -2.82 -43.29 -13.42
C MET A 1 -3.53 -41.99 -13.00
N TYR A 2 -4.87 -41.92 -12.99
CA TYR A 2 -5.64 -40.72 -12.62
C TYR A 2 -5.50 -40.22 -11.16
N TYR A 3 -5.26 -41.14 -10.20
CA TYR A 3 -5.18 -40.77 -8.78
C TYR A 3 -3.95 -39.92 -8.41
N TRP A 4 -2.83 -40.07 -9.13
CA TRP A 4 -1.60 -39.32 -8.85
C TRP A 4 -1.71 -37.83 -9.25
N VAL A 5 -2.47 -37.53 -10.30
CA VAL A 5 -2.70 -36.14 -10.77
C VAL A 5 -3.61 -35.38 -9.80
N LEU A 6 -4.61 -36.05 -9.22
CA LEU A 6 -5.47 -35.48 -8.18
C LEU A 6 -4.68 -35.19 -6.88
N MET A 7 -3.81 -36.10 -6.46
CA MET A 7 -2.98 -35.92 -5.25
C MET A 7 -1.95 -34.78 -5.37
N MET A 8 -1.44 -34.50 -6.58
CA MET A 8 -0.58 -33.34 -6.82
C MET A 8 -1.34 -32.00 -6.88
N SER A 9 -2.64 -32.02 -7.23
CA SER A 9 -3.50 -30.83 -7.25
C SER A 9 -3.79 -30.29 -5.85
N GLU A 10 -3.95 -31.16 -4.85
CA GLU A 10 -4.27 -30.75 -3.48
C GLU A 10 -3.10 -30.10 -2.72
N LYS A 11 -1.86 -30.33 -3.18
CA LYS A 11 -0.62 -29.84 -2.55
C LYS A 11 -0.15 -28.44 -3.01
N LYS A 12 -0.96 -27.68 -3.74
CA LYS A 12 -0.68 -26.25 -4.04
C LYS A 12 -1.37 -25.26 -3.08
N LYS A 13 -1.82 -25.70 -1.90
CA LYS A 13 -2.25 -24.78 -0.84
C LYS A 13 -0.99 -24.16 -0.22
N ALA A 14 -0.64 -22.93 -0.63
CA ALA A 14 0.41 -22.14 0.01
C ALA A 14 0.28 -22.26 1.55
N PRO A 15 1.37 -22.61 2.26
CA PRO A 15 1.28 -23.01 3.66
C PRO A 15 0.67 -21.87 4.47
N LYS A 16 -0.36 -22.17 5.29
CA LYS A 16 -1.15 -21.19 6.07
C LYS A 16 -0.28 -20.20 6.86
N LYS A 17 0.91 -20.63 7.31
CA LYS A 17 1.88 -19.76 8.00
C LYS A 17 2.40 -18.63 7.11
N LYS A 18 2.70 -18.89 5.83
CA LYS A 18 3.21 -17.86 4.91
C LYS A 18 2.15 -16.80 4.60
N ALA A 19 0.90 -17.20 4.38
CA ALA A 19 -0.20 -16.25 4.10
C ALA A 19 -0.41 -15.23 5.23
N LYS A 20 -0.27 -15.64 6.50
CA LYS A 20 -0.34 -14.73 7.66
C LYS A 20 0.82 -13.73 7.67
N THR A 21 2.04 -14.18 7.39
CA THR A 21 3.21 -13.28 7.29
C THR A 21 3.05 -12.28 6.15
N TRP A 22 2.58 -12.71 4.98
CA TRP A 22 2.35 -11.81 3.83
C TRP A 22 1.22 -10.80 4.08
N ALA A 23 0.16 -11.18 4.81
CA ALA A 23 -0.87 -10.24 5.24
C ALA A 23 -0.31 -9.20 6.22
N LEU A 24 0.53 -9.63 7.17
CA LEU A 24 1.16 -8.72 8.12
C LEU A 24 2.12 -7.74 7.41
N THR A 25 2.93 -8.22 6.46
CA THR A 25 3.80 -7.36 5.64
C THR A 25 2.98 -6.37 4.81
N GLY A 26 1.89 -6.81 4.18
CA GLY A 26 0.98 -5.91 3.45
C GLY A 26 0.37 -4.82 4.33
N PHE A 27 0.02 -5.15 5.58
CA PHE A 27 -0.47 -4.19 6.56
C PHE A 27 0.58 -3.13 6.92
N PHE A 28 1.83 -3.54 7.18
CA PHE A 28 2.92 -2.60 7.46
C PHE A 28 3.26 -1.69 6.26
N VAL A 29 3.24 -2.25 5.04
CA VAL A 29 3.43 -1.46 3.81
C VAL A 29 2.30 -0.43 3.65
N MET A 30 1.05 -0.79 3.97
CA MET A 30 -0.06 0.15 3.98
C MET A 30 0.13 1.29 4.99
N ILE A 31 0.55 0.99 6.22
CA ILE A 31 0.80 2.03 7.24
C ILE A 31 1.90 2.98 6.77
N ALA A 32 3.00 2.45 6.24
CA ALA A 32 4.09 3.27 5.71
C ALA A 32 3.61 4.16 4.55
N ALA A 33 2.77 3.64 3.67
CA ALA A 33 2.18 4.40 2.57
C ALA A 33 1.26 5.52 3.07
N ILE A 34 0.43 5.25 4.09
CA ILE A 34 -0.45 6.25 4.71
C ILE A 34 0.37 7.38 5.35
N ILE A 35 1.44 7.05 6.08
CA ILE A 35 2.32 8.07 6.69
C ILE A 35 3.02 8.92 5.62
N GLY A 36 3.53 8.28 4.56
CA GLY A 36 4.16 8.98 3.44
C GLY A 36 3.19 9.91 2.71
N ALA A 37 1.98 9.43 2.41
CA ALA A 37 0.93 10.24 1.80
C ALA A 37 0.49 11.38 2.71
N TYR A 38 0.30 11.13 4.01
CA TYR A 38 -0.07 12.15 5.00
C TYR A 38 0.98 13.28 5.05
N LYS A 39 2.28 12.92 5.13
CA LYS A 39 3.36 13.91 5.10
C LYS A 39 3.36 14.73 3.81
N PHE A 40 3.09 14.12 2.67
CA PHE A 40 2.98 14.84 1.41
C PHE A 40 1.78 15.81 1.39
N VAL A 41 0.61 15.36 1.82
CA VAL A 41 -0.61 16.19 1.86
C VAL A 41 -0.45 17.36 2.84
N TYR A 42 0.01 17.09 4.07
CA TYR A 42 0.21 18.15 5.08
C TYR A 42 1.40 19.06 4.77
N GLY A 43 2.43 18.52 4.14
CA GLY A 43 3.63 19.28 3.78
C GLY A 43 3.41 20.21 2.59
N TYR A 44 2.63 19.76 1.59
CA TYR A 44 2.50 20.49 0.33
C TYR A 44 1.08 21.03 0.11
N LEU A 45 0.06 20.17 0.07
CA LEU A 45 -1.31 20.58 -0.27
C LEU A 45 -1.88 21.56 0.77
N ILE A 46 -1.81 21.22 2.05
CA ILE A 46 -2.37 22.09 3.11
C ILE A 46 -1.58 23.38 3.24
N GLN A 47 -0.25 23.34 3.13
CA GLN A 47 0.57 24.56 3.20
C GLN A 47 0.33 25.48 1.99
N MET A 48 0.11 24.93 0.79
CA MET A 48 -0.30 25.72 -0.37
C MET A 48 -1.65 26.39 -0.16
N THR A 49 -2.68 25.65 0.29
CA THR A 49 -4.01 26.22 0.52
C THR A 49 -3.95 27.34 1.56
N TRP A 50 -3.22 27.12 2.66
CA TRP A 50 -3.09 28.12 3.72
C TRP A 50 -2.27 29.37 3.31
N ASN A 51 -1.38 29.22 2.32
CA ASN A 51 -0.61 30.32 1.76
C ASN A 51 -1.44 31.16 0.78
N GLU A 52 -2.35 30.55 0.02
CA GLU A 52 -3.32 31.27 -0.80
C GLU A 52 -4.32 32.06 0.07
N ASP A 53 -4.63 31.56 1.27
CA ASP A 53 -5.51 32.21 2.26
C ASP A 53 -4.86 33.39 3.02
N GLY A 54 -3.63 33.79 2.66
CA GLY A 54 -3.00 35.02 3.17
C GLY A 54 -2.42 34.93 4.59
N THR A 55 -2.30 33.73 5.18
CA THR A 55 -1.82 33.54 6.56
C THR A 55 -0.30 33.68 6.76
N GLY A 56 0.46 33.94 5.68
CA GLY A 56 1.89 34.28 5.75
C GLY A 56 2.83 33.15 6.18
N LYS A 57 2.38 31.89 6.19
CA LYS A 57 3.21 30.74 6.55
C LYS A 57 4.02 30.21 5.37
N GLY A 58 5.04 30.98 4.99
CA GLY A 58 6.27 30.48 4.38
C GLY A 58 6.11 29.91 2.97
N THR A 59 6.84 30.52 2.05
CA THR A 59 7.13 30.04 0.68
C THR A 59 7.33 28.53 0.59
N SER A 60 6.25 27.77 0.40
CA SER A 60 6.34 26.38 -0.05
C SER A 60 6.47 26.44 -1.57
N LYS A 61 7.65 26.06 -2.07
CA LYS A 61 7.84 25.83 -3.50
C LYS A 61 6.79 24.78 -3.94
N PRO A 62 6.11 24.96 -5.09
CA PRO A 62 5.26 23.92 -5.63
C PRO A 62 6.03 22.58 -5.68
N PRO A 63 5.37 21.45 -5.43
CA PRO A 63 6.04 20.16 -5.40
C PRO A 63 6.80 19.96 -6.71
N ASP A 64 8.11 19.72 -6.61
CA ASP A 64 8.93 19.44 -7.78
C ASP A 64 8.47 18.10 -8.41
N GLU A 65 8.79 17.87 -9.68
CA GLU A 65 8.38 16.66 -10.40
C GLU A 65 8.80 15.37 -9.65
N LEU A 66 9.94 15.41 -8.96
CA LEU A 66 10.44 14.31 -8.14
C LEU A 66 9.51 14.00 -6.95
N ASP A 67 8.98 15.02 -6.27
CA ASP A 67 8.08 14.86 -5.12
C ASP A 67 6.75 14.24 -5.56
N VAL A 68 6.23 14.67 -6.72
CA VAL A 68 5.01 14.11 -7.31
C VAL A 68 5.22 12.66 -7.72
N ILE A 69 6.35 12.33 -8.34
CA ILE A 69 6.71 10.94 -8.71
C ILE A 69 6.85 10.07 -7.46
N MET A 70 7.49 10.58 -6.40
CA MET A 70 7.59 9.89 -5.12
C MET A 70 6.22 9.64 -4.49
N PHE A 71 5.33 10.63 -4.51
CA PHE A 71 3.97 10.48 -4.01
C PHE A 71 3.19 9.40 -4.79
N LEU A 72 3.25 9.43 -6.13
CA LEU A 72 2.63 8.40 -6.97
C LEU A 72 3.22 7.01 -6.69
N GLY A 73 4.53 6.92 -6.45
CA GLY A 73 5.20 5.69 -6.02
C GLY A 73 4.68 5.18 -4.67
N ILE A 74 4.51 6.06 -3.69
CA ILE A 74 3.95 5.73 -2.37
C ILE A 74 2.51 5.23 -2.50
N VAL A 75 1.67 5.88 -3.32
CA VAL A 75 0.29 5.48 -3.57
C VAL A 75 0.25 4.12 -4.29
N ALA A 76 1.09 3.90 -5.30
CA ALA A 76 1.18 2.64 -6.02
C ALA A 76 1.59 1.48 -5.11
N LEU A 77 2.59 1.70 -4.24
CA LEU A 77 3.01 0.71 -3.24
C LEU A 77 1.91 0.46 -2.19
N GLY A 78 1.19 1.49 -1.77
CA GLY A 78 0.04 1.36 -0.88
C GLY A 78 -1.09 0.51 -1.49
N LEU A 79 -1.43 0.75 -2.76
CA LEU A 79 -2.41 -0.04 -3.50
C LEU A 79 -1.96 -1.48 -3.73
N ALA A 80 -0.67 -1.70 -4.02
CA ALA A 80 -0.09 -3.04 -4.11
C ALA A 80 -0.16 -3.77 -2.75
N GLY A 81 0.17 -3.10 -1.66
CA GLY A 81 0.03 -3.63 -0.30
C GLY A 81 -1.42 -4.00 0.02
N PHE A 82 -2.37 -3.13 -0.32
CA PHE A 82 -3.81 -3.35 -0.11
C PHE A 82 -4.35 -4.53 -0.93
N THR A 83 -3.99 -4.64 -2.20
CA THR A 83 -4.41 -5.76 -3.06
C THR A 83 -3.84 -7.10 -2.58
N ILE A 84 -2.58 -7.13 -2.13
CA ILE A 84 -1.97 -8.32 -1.51
C ILE A 84 -2.68 -8.69 -0.20
N LEU A 85 -3.02 -7.69 0.63
CA LEU A 85 -3.77 -7.89 1.87
C LEU A 85 -5.14 -8.51 1.59
N LEU A 86 -5.92 -7.91 0.69
CA LEU A 86 -7.24 -8.39 0.27
C LEU A 86 -7.19 -9.81 -0.28
N PHE A 87 -6.23 -10.09 -1.18
CA PHE A 87 -6.05 -11.43 -1.74
C PHE A 87 -5.78 -12.47 -0.65
N ASN A 88 -4.92 -12.15 0.33
CA ASN A 88 -4.62 -13.05 1.45
C ASN A 88 -5.82 -13.20 2.39
N ILE A 89 -6.59 -12.14 2.67
CA ILE A 89 -7.81 -12.20 3.49
C ILE A 89 -8.87 -13.09 2.81
N VAL A 90 -9.18 -12.87 1.53
CA VAL A 90 -10.14 -13.71 0.78
C VAL A 90 -9.71 -15.17 0.78
N ARG A 91 -8.41 -15.45 0.67
CA ARG A 91 -7.87 -16.82 0.74
C ARG A 91 -7.97 -17.44 2.13
N LEU A 92 -7.92 -16.63 3.20
CA LEU A 92 -8.15 -17.08 4.57
C LEU A 92 -9.64 -17.34 4.84
N LEU A 93 -10.56 -16.58 4.23
CA LEU A 93 -12.02 -16.72 4.40
C LEU A 93 -12.65 -17.83 3.55
N LYS A 94 -12.13 -18.11 2.34
CA LYS A 94 -12.60 -19.22 1.48
C LYS A 94 -12.14 -20.62 1.94
N LYS A 95 -11.44 -20.72 3.08
CA LYS A 95 -10.94 -21.95 3.67
C LYS A 95 -11.56 -22.18 5.03
#